data_AF-A0A1Y6L568-F1
#
_entry.id   AF-A0A1Y6L568-F1
#
_cell.length_a   1.000
_cell.length_b   1.000
_cell.length_c   1.000
_cell.angle_alpha   90.00
_cell.angle_beta   90.00
_cell.angle_gamma   90.00
#
_symmetry.space_group_name_H-M   'P 1'
#
loop_
_entity.id
_entity.type
_entity.pdbx_description
1 polymer ?
#
loop_
_entity_poly.entity_id
_entity_poly.type
_entity_poly.pdbx_seq_one_letter_code
_entity_poly.pdbx_strand_id
1 'polypeptide(L)'
;MTSNTVKSFKKHGNNVKILTDNELKQFANLFGKKGETKTAKVLKAIALNPGITTDEIRAFAKCSNVPNLAHNITVKLLNFGLMIHREAPRGVAPNGAFHHWYLIEAPIHDISRNMAVNDPIL
;
A
#
# COMPACT_ATOMS: atom_id res chain seq x y z
N MET A 1 -4.30 28.00 2.79
CA MET A 1 -4.18 27.29 1.50
C MET A 1 -2.78 26.71 1.43
N THR A 2 -2.58 25.47 1.84
CA THR A 2 -1.26 24.83 1.85
C THR A 2 -1.10 23.98 0.60
N SER A 3 -0.10 24.34 -0.20
CA SER A 3 0.33 23.66 -1.42
C SER A 3 0.60 22.17 -1.13
N ASN A 4 -0.22 21.29 -1.68
CA ASN A 4 0.01 19.83 -1.65
C ASN A 4 1.04 19.49 -2.72
N THR A 5 2.32 19.73 -2.41
CA THR A 5 3.41 19.21 -3.24
C THR A 5 3.49 17.70 -3.01
N VAL A 6 3.13 16.92 -4.04
CA VAL A 6 3.37 15.48 -4.08
C VAL A 6 4.87 15.27 -3.93
N LYS A 7 5.30 14.78 -2.77
CA LYS A 7 6.71 14.44 -2.54
C LYS A 7 6.90 12.99 -2.96
N SER A 8 7.80 12.74 -3.91
CA SER A 8 8.35 11.41 -4.14
C SER A 8 9.84 11.42 -3.80
N PHE A 9 10.36 10.29 -3.34
CA PHE A 9 11.79 10.14 -3.08
C PHE A 9 12.27 8.79 -3.60
N LYS A 10 13.55 8.71 -3.99
CA LYS A 10 14.11 7.47 -4.51
C LYS A 10 14.59 6.58 -3.37
N LYS A 11 14.19 5.31 -3.41
CA LYS A 11 14.69 4.25 -2.52
C LYS A 11 14.96 3.00 -3.36
N HIS A 12 16.22 2.57 -3.41
CA HIS A 12 16.64 1.37 -4.15
C HIS A 12 16.22 1.34 -5.63
N GLY A 13 16.28 2.49 -6.31
CA GLY A 13 15.90 2.62 -7.73
C GLY A 13 14.41 2.85 -7.97
N ASN A 14 13.56 2.72 -6.94
CA ASN A 14 12.13 2.95 -7.04
C ASN A 14 11.75 4.36 -6.55
N ASN A 15 10.77 4.99 -7.20
CA ASN A 15 10.17 6.23 -6.74
C ASN A 15 9.11 5.90 -5.67
N VAL A 16 9.43 6.15 -4.40
CA VAL A 16 8.46 6.07 -3.31
C VAL A 16 7.47 7.21 -3.44
N LYS A 17 6.18 6.88 -3.44
CA LYS A 17 5.08 7.82 -3.57
C LYS A 17 4.54 8.20 -2.20
N ILE A 18 4.54 9.50 -1.88
CA ILE A 18 3.74 10.03 -0.77
C ILE A 18 2.39 10.48 -1.32
N LEU A 19 1.32 9.94 -0.73
CA LEU A 19 -0.05 10.33 -1.07
C LEU A 19 -0.47 11.54 -0.24
N THR A 20 -1.24 12.42 -0.85
CA THR A 20 -2.01 13.43 -0.11
C THR A 20 -3.15 12.77 0.67
N ASP A 21 -3.68 13.45 1.69
CA ASP A 21 -4.81 12.92 2.48
C ASP A 21 -6.04 12.59 1.62
N ASN A 22 -6.27 13.38 0.57
CA ASN A 22 -7.37 13.17 -0.37
C ASN A 22 -7.15 11.91 -1.23
N GLU A 23 -5.97 11.74 -1.81
CA GLU A 23 -5.61 10.52 -2.57
C GLU A 23 -5.67 9.28 -1.68
N LEU A 24 -5.12 9.37 -0.46
CA LEU A 24 -5.16 8.26 0.48
C LEU A 24 -6.60 7.87 0.84
N LYS A 25 -7.48 8.84 1.07
CA LYS A 25 -8.90 8.60 1.31
C LYS A 25 -9.57 7.95 0.09
N GLN A 26 -9.30 8.44 -1.11
CA GLN A 26 -9.83 7.91 -2.36
C GLN A 26 -9.40 6.45 -2.57
N PHE A 27 -8.12 6.15 -2.45
CA PHE A 27 -7.61 4.79 -2.62
C PHE A 27 -8.05 3.84 -1.50
N ALA A 28 -8.15 4.31 -0.26
CA ALA A 28 -8.66 3.51 0.85
C ALA A 28 -10.13 3.08 0.62
N ASN A 29 -10.94 3.92 -0.02
CA ASN A 29 -12.33 3.60 -0.35
C ASN A 29 -12.49 2.47 -1.38
N LEU A 30 -11.45 2.18 -2.18
CA LEU A 30 -11.45 1.03 -3.13
C LEU A 30 -11.54 -0.33 -2.43
N PHE A 31 -11.31 -0.38 -1.11
CA PHE A 31 -11.27 -1.61 -0.33
C PHE A 31 -12.40 -1.70 0.70
N GLY A 32 -13.45 -0.87 0.58
CA GLY A 32 -14.68 -0.96 1.38
C GLY A 32 -15.24 0.40 1.78
N LYS A 33 -16.53 0.43 2.16
CA LYS A 33 -17.23 1.65 2.61
C LYS A 33 -16.49 2.26 3.80
N LYS A 34 -16.16 3.56 3.71
CA LYS A 34 -15.38 4.36 4.69
C LYS A 34 -13.88 3.99 4.85
N GLY A 35 -13.35 3.03 4.09
CA GLY A 35 -11.92 2.68 4.15
C GLY A 35 -11.48 2.13 5.52
N GLU A 36 -12.34 1.38 6.19
CA GLU A 36 -12.09 0.80 7.53
C GLU A 36 -11.72 -0.69 7.52
N THR A 37 -11.71 -1.33 6.34
CA THR A 37 -11.31 -2.74 6.21
C THR A 37 -9.85 -2.93 6.57
N LYS A 38 -9.46 -4.16 6.95
CA LYS A 38 -8.06 -4.48 7.24
C LYS A 38 -7.14 -4.12 6.07
N THR A 39 -7.57 -4.38 4.83
CA THR A 39 -6.88 -3.99 3.60
C THR A 39 -6.68 -2.47 3.50
N ALA A 40 -7.74 -1.69 3.73
CA ALA A 40 -7.63 -0.22 3.71
C ALA A 40 -6.70 0.30 4.82
N LYS A 41 -6.71 -0.32 6.01
CA LYS A 41 -5.80 0.01 7.11
C LYS A 41 -4.35 -0.32 6.79
N VAL A 42 -4.08 -1.45 6.11
CA VAL A 42 -2.74 -1.78 5.61
C VAL A 42 -2.25 -0.73 4.61
N LEU A 43 -3.09 -0.33 3.65
CA LEU A 43 -2.74 0.74 2.71
C LEU A 43 -2.40 2.05 3.45
N LYS A 44 -3.25 2.45 4.41
CA LYS A 44 -3.00 3.65 5.24
C LYS A 44 -1.69 3.56 6.01
N ALA A 45 -1.40 2.42 6.62
CA ALA A 45 -0.17 2.22 7.38
C ALA A 45 1.08 2.45 6.49
N ILE A 46 1.08 1.86 5.29
CA ILE A 46 2.20 1.95 4.35
C ILE A 46 2.32 3.36 3.73
N ALA A 47 1.19 3.96 3.35
CA ALA A 47 1.19 5.27 2.71
C ALA A 47 1.60 6.41 3.66
N LEU A 48 1.20 6.32 4.94
CA LEU A 48 1.55 7.31 5.96
C LEU A 48 2.98 7.12 6.50
N ASN A 49 3.48 5.88 6.52
CA ASN A 49 4.80 5.55 7.06
C ASN A 49 5.61 4.73 6.04
N PRO A 50 6.24 5.37 5.04
CA PRO A 50 7.10 4.66 4.10
C PRO A 50 8.24 3.94 4.82
N GLY A 51 8.39 2.64 4.57
CA GLY A 51 9.38 1.80 5.23
C GLY A 51 8.91 1.17 6.55
N ILE A 52 7.64 1.31 6.89
CA ILE A 52 7.02 0.61 8.03
C ILE A 52 7.24 -0.90 7.94
N THR A 53 7.52 -1.53 9.08
CA THR A 53 7.77 -2.97 9.17
C THR A 53 6.48 -3.79 9.17
N THR A 54 6.56 -5.08 8.82
CA THR A 54 5.40 -5.98 8.87
C THR A 54 4.73 -5.97 10.25
N ASP A 55 5.49 -6.01 11.34
CA ASP A 55 4.91 -6.05 12.69
C ASP A 55 4.20 -4.76 13.08
N GLU A 56 4.73 -3.60 12.70
CA GLU A 56 4.06 -2.31 12.90
C GLU A 56 2.75 -2.25 12.09
N ILE A 57 2.75 -2.76 10.85
CA ILE A 57 1.51 -2.89 10.07
C ILE A 57 0.51 -3.81 10.76
N ARG A 58 0.95 -4.97 11.29
CA ARG A 58 0.08 -5.92 11.99
C ARG A 58 -0.56 -5.26 13.21
N ALA A 59 0.22 -4.52 13.99
CA ALA A 59 -0.26 -3.78 15.16
C ALA A 59 -1.28 -2.70 14.76
N PHE A 60 -0.98 -1.91 13.72
CA PHE A 60 -1.85 -0.83 13.23
C PHE A 60 -3.16 -1.35 12.63
N ALA A 61 -3.07 -2.31 11.70
CA ALA A 61 -4.21 -2.81 10.94
C ALA A 61 -4.96 -3.96 11.64
N LYS A 62 -4.45 -4.46 12.77
CA LYS A 62 -4.98 -5.62 13.51
C LYS A 62 -5.19 -6.83 12.59
N CYS A 63 -4.15 -7.18 11.84
CA CYS A 63 -4.15 -8.30 10.89
C CYS A 63 -2.88 -9.15 11.04
N SER A 64 -2.93 -10.43 10.66
CA SER A 64 -1.77 -11.33 10.65
C SER A 64 -1.12 -11.47 9.27
N ASN A 65 -1.93 -11.37 8.20
CA ASN A 65 -1.54 -11.70 6.83
C ASN A 65 -1.28 -10.46 5.95
N VAL A 66 -0.29 -9.65 6.34
CA VAL A 66 0.11 -8.45 5.58
C VAL A 66 0.47 -8.74 4.12
N PRO A 67 1.23 -9.79 3.76
CA PRO A 67 1.60 -10.05 2.36
C PRO A 67 0.41 -10.23 1.42
N ASN A 68 -0.61 -10.99 1.81
CA ASN A 68 -1.79 -11.18 0.96
C ASN A 68 -2.60 -9.89 0.83
N LEU A 69 -2.72 -9.11 1.90
CA LEU A 69 -3.40 -7.81 1.85
C LEU A 69 -2.63 -6.82 0.96
N ALA A 70 -1.30 -6.78 1.06
CA ALA A 70 -0.45 -5.97 0.20
C ALA A 70 -0.57 -6.38 -1.28
N HIS A 71 -0.64 -7.68 -1.58
CA HIS A 71 -0.88 -8.16 -2.94
C HIS A 71 -2.24 -7.67 -3.48
N ASN A 72 -3.31 -7.80 -2.70
CA ASN A 72 -4.65 -7.32 -3.09
C ASN A 72 -4.66 -5.80 -3.32
N ILE A 73 -3.90 -5.04 -2.52
CA ILE A 73 -3.73 -3.60 -2.71
C ILE A 73 -3.04 -3.31 -4.03
N THR A 74 -1.89 -3.95 -4.28
CA THR A 74 -1.12 -3.80 -5.52
C THR A 74 -1.98 -4.10 -6.75
N VAL A 75 -2.73 -5.19 -6.77
CA VAL A 75 -3.62 -5.55 -7.90
C VAL A 75 -4.61 -4.43 -8.23
N LYS A 76 -5.18 -3.75 -7.22
CA LYS A 76 -6.09 -2.63 -7.49
C LYS A 76 -5.35 -1.34 -7.88
N LEU A 77 -4.19 -1.09 -7.28
CA LEU A 77 -3.42 0.14 -7.48
C LEU A 77 -2.58 0.17 -8.76
N LEU A 78 -2.27 -0.98 -9.36
CA LEU A 78 -1.48 -1.06 -10.60
C LEU A 78 -2.13 -0.31 -11.77
N ASN A 79 -3.46 -0.31 -11.86
CA ASN A 79 -4.22 0.46 -12.86
C ASN A 79 -4.07 1.98 -12.67
N PHE A 80 -3.54 2.43 -11.54
CA PHE A 80 -3.24 3.83 -11.22
C PHE A 80 -1.73 4.12 -11.24
N GLY A 81 -0.91 3.18 -11.73
CA GLY A 81 0.55 3.33 -11.76
C GLY A 81 1.20 3.27 -10.37
N LEU A 82 0.56 2.57 -9.42
CA LEU A 82 1.04 2.45 -8.04
C LEU A 82 1.14 0.98 -7.63
N MET A 83 2.17 0.64 -6.84
CA MET A 83 2.31 -0.70 -6.28
C MET A 83 2.89 -0.68 -4.87
N ILE A 84 2.55 -1.69 -4.07
CA ILE A 84 3.21 -1.94 -2.79
C ILE A 84 4.48 -2.74 -3.05
N HIS A 85 5.61 -2.20 -2.61
CA HIS A 85 6.91 -2.85 -2.68
C HIS A 85 7.33 -3.37 -1.30
N ARG A 86 7.78 -4.62 -1.25
CA ARG A 86 8.33 -5.26 -0.06
C ARG A 86 9.84 -5.34 -0.18
N GLU A 87 10.54 -4.78 0.80
CA GLU A 87 11.98 -4.88 0.94
C GLU A 87 12.34 -5.80 2.12
N ALA A 88 13.24 -6.76 1.89
CA ALA A 88 13.75 -7.62 2.95
C ALA A 88 14.69 -6.81 3.88
N PRO A 89 14.71 -7.09 5.19
CA PRO A 89 15.62 -6.42 6.09
C PRO A 89 17.08 -6.76 5.74
N ARG A 90 17.99 -5.78 5.83
CA ARG A 90 19.41 -5.96 5.52
C ARG A 90 20.21 -6.26 6.79
N GLY A 91 21.15 -7.21 6.71
CA GLY A 91 22.09 -7.50 7.80
C GLY A 91 21.51 -8.24 8.99
N VAL A 92 20.27 -8.72 8.91
CA VAL A 92 19.62 -9.55 9.94
C VAL A 92 18.99 -10.78 9.29
N ALA A 93 18.72 -11.82 10.08
CA ALA A 93 18.02 -12.99 9.58
C ALA A 93 16.68 -12.57 8.95
N PRO A 94 16.30 -13.11 7.78
CA PRO A 94 15.10 -12.72 7.05
C PRO A 94 13.85 -13.23 7.76
N ASN A 95 13.49 -12.62 8.89
CA ASN A 95 12.23 -12.86 9.55
C ASN A 95 11.14 -12.02 8.86
N GLY A 96 10.03 -12.69 8.51
CA GLY A 96 8.84 -12.09 7.90
C GLY A 96 8.33 -10.83 8.62
N ALA A 97 8.54 -10.76 9.94
CA ALA A 97 8.20 -9.64 10.82
C ALA A 97 8.87 -8.30 10.46
N PHE A 98 10.11 -8.32 9.97
CA PHE A 98 10.92 -7.10 9.79
C PHE A 98 11.01 -6.63 8.33
N HIS A 99 10.17 -7.16 7.44
CA HIS A 99 10.15 -6.66 6.07
C HIS A 99 9.61 -5.23 6.07
N HIS A 100 10.26 -4.36 5.29
CA HIS A 100 9.86 -2.97 5.11
C HIS A 100 8.93 -2.84 3.92
N TRP A 101 7.92 -1.99 4.05
CA TRP A 101 6.89 -1.83 3.04
C TRP A 101 6.81 -0.38 2.56
N TYR A 102 6.70 -0.20 1.24
CA TYR A 102 6.67 1.09 0.61
C TYR A 102 5.55 1.14 -0.42
N LEU A 103 4.95 2.30 -0.62
CA LEU A 103 4.13 2.59 -1.80
C LEU A 103 5.05 3.22 -2.85
N ILE A 104 5.12 2.65 -4.05
CA ILE A 104 5.98 3.15 -5.12
C ILE A 104 5.19 3.38 -6.40
N GLU A 105 5.75 4.21 -7.29
CA GLU A 105 5.30 4.33 -8.67
C GLU A 105 5.69 3.06 -9.45
N ALA A 106 4.74 2.53 -10.21
CA ALA A 106 4.89 1.37 -11.06
C ALA A 106 4.57 1.74 -12.52
N PRO A 107 5.16 1.04 -13.52
CA PRO A 107 4.67 1.12 -14.88
C PRO A 107 3.17 0.80 -14.91
N ILE A 108 2.37 1.61 -15.60
CA ILE A 108 0.93 1.34 -15.74
C ILE A 108 0.76 0.05 -16.53
N HIS A 109 0.26 -0.99 -15.87
CA HIS A 109 -0.12 -2.25 -16.51
C HIS A 109 -1.64 -2.30 -16.57
N ASP A 110 -2.20 -2.52 -17.76
CA ASP A 110 -3.63 -2.73 -17.94
C ASP A 110 -3.96 -4.18 -17.55
N ILE A 111 -4.32 -4.39 -16.28
CA ILE A 111 -4.59 -5.73 -15.76
C ILE A 111 -6.10 -5.99 -15.84
N SER A 112 -6.50 -6.99 -16.63
CA SER A 112 -7.87 -7.48 -16.66
C SER A 112 -8.27 -8.00 -15.28
N ARG A 113 -9.15 -7.28 -14.57
CA ARG A 113 -9.60 -7.68 -13.23
C ARG A 113 -10.63 -8.82 -13.33
N ASN A 114 -10.28 -10.00 -12.82
CA ASN A 114 -11.29 -10.93 -12.32
C ASN A 114 -11.75 -10.41 -10.95
N MET A 115 -12.80 -9.59 -10.95
CA MET A 115 -13.40 -9.08 -9.72
C MET A 115 -13.92 -10.26 -8.89
N ALA A 116 -13.47 -10.38 -7.64
CA ALA A 116 -14.12 -11.27 -6.70
C ALA A 116 -15.58 -10.81 -6.51
N VAL A 117 -16.53 -11.75 -6.49
CA VAL A 117 -17.99 -11.49 -6.46
C VAL A 117 -18.44 -10.54 -5.33
N ASN A 118 -17.61 -10.34 -4.30
CA ASN A 118 -17.92 -9.51 -3.13
C ASN A 118 -17.30 -8.11 -3.15
N ASP A 119 -16.66 -7.67 -4.24
CA ASP A 119 -16.21 -6.29 -4.33
C ASP A 119 -17.42 -5.36 -4.54
N PRO A 120 -17.58 -4.28 -3.75
CA PRO A 120 -18.68 -3.34 -3.92
C PRO A 120 -18.59 -2.71 -5.32
N ILE A 121 -19.67 -2.81 -6.07
CA ILE A 121 -19.85 -2.10 -7.34
C ILE A 121 -19.88 -0.60 -7.02
N LEU A 122 -18.95 0.15 -7.63
CA LEU A 122 -18.92 1.62 -7.58
C LEU A 122 -19.98 2.20 -8.52
#